data_AF-A0A9Q1HG09-F1
#
_entry.id   AF-A0A9Q1HG09-F1
#
_cell.length_a   1.000
_cell.length_b   1.000
_cell.length_c   1.000
_cell.angle_alpha   90.00
_cell.angle_beta   90.00
_cell.angle_gamma   90.00
#
_symmetry.space_group_name_H-M   'P 1'
#
loop_
_entity.id
_entity.type
_entity.pdbx_description
1 polymer ?
#
loop_
_entity_poly.entity_id
_entity_poly.type
_entity_poly.pdbx_seq_one_letter_code
_entity_poly.pdbx_strand_id
1 'polypeptide(L)'
;MREEQEDIDHYYVWHVAKGVSKKVEKLARMKSCVAAKAWSRSVSNHMYWVAASTPDGNGDMMLAKWLSVANHIQNVHEHDSQLFPKCLHGPLDESDRKKKWLKPSTEVCEKMMDVITNKMLQNDAKQLSPVRQTSNVEGFHIVIHFAPKSTHFSYRTMISRLQLAALHYNENASRPQATTKDGQQRNTLKFPKYKEGQATVSRVLHLL
;
A
#
# COMPACT_ATOMS: atom_id res chain seq x y z
N MET A 1 17.96 -9.62 -13.59
CA MET A 1 16.95 -8.55 -13.52
C MET A 1 17.45 -7.31 -12.77
N ARG A 2 17.77 -7.35 -11.45
CA ARG A 2 18.38 -6.18 -10.77
C ARG A 2 19.79 -5.84 -11.28
N GLU A 3 20.56 -6.85 -11.68
CA GLU A 3 21.92 -6.73 -12.26
C GLU A 3 21.90 -6.52 -13.79
N GLU A 4 20.72 -6.65 -14.43
CA GLU A 4 20.60 -6.57 -15.90
C GLU A 4 19.77 -5.36 -16.34
N GLN A 5 19.04 -4.73 -15.42
CA GLN A 5 18.19 -3.56 -15.62
C GLN A 5 18.32 -2.62 -14.42
N GLU A 6 19.51 -2.04 -14.29
CA GLU A 6 19.89 -1.12 -13.20
C GLU A 6 19.01 0.15 -13.19
N ASP A 7 18.47 0.53 -14.35
CA ASP A 7 17.64 1.73 -14.55
C ASP A 7 16.18 1.57 -14.06
N ILE A 8 15.81 0.40 -13.55
CA ILE A 8 14.44 0.11 -13.14
C ILE A 8 14.37 -0.01 -11.61
N ASP A 9 13.64 0.91 -10.99
CA ASP A 9 13.29 0.83 -9.57
C ASP A 9 12.26 -0.27 -9.31
N HIS A 10 12.70 -1.37 -8.71
CA HIS A 10 11.92 -2.61 -8.53
C HIS A 10 11.22 -2.73 -7.16
N TYR A 11 10.71 -1.64 -6.58
CA TYR A 11 10.21 -1.68 -5.20
C TYR A 11 8.73 -1.38 -5.08
N TYR A 12 7.96 -2.41 -4.76
CA TYR A 12 6.52 -2.34 -4.62
C TYR A 12 6.12 -2.15 -3.16
N VAL A 13 5.47 -1.02 -2.87
CA VAL A 13 4.99 -0.62 -1.52
C VAL A 13 4.19 -1.72 -0.82
N TRP A 14 3.43 -2.52 -1.60
CA TRP A 14 2.60 -3.59 -1.07
C TRP A 14 3.38 -4.62 -0.25
N HIS A 15 4.57 -5.03 -0.70
CA HIS A 15 5.35 -6.05 0.01
C HIS A 15 5.83 -5.53 1.36
N VAL A 16 6.31 -4.28 1.40
CA VAL A 16 6.78 -3.62 2.62
C VAL A 16 5.61 -3.39 3.58
N ALA A 17 4.51 -2.83 3.09
CA ALA A 17 3.29 -2.57 3.86
C ALA A 17 2.70 -3.87 4.45
N LYS A 18 2.66 -4.96 3.68
CA LYS A 18 2.23 -6.29 4.15
C LYS A 18 3.20 -6.85 5.20
N GLY A 19 4.51 -6.70 4.98
CA GLY A 19 5.54 -7.15 5.91
C GLY A 19 5.41 -6.48 7.28
N VAL A 20 5.25 -5.15 7.31
CA VAL A 20 5.06 -4.42 8.57
C VAL A 20 3.73 -4.76 9.24
N SER A 21 2.62 -4.87 8.49
CA SER A 21 1.33 -5.29 9.04
C SER A 21 1.40 -6.65 9.73
N LYS A 22 2.09 -7.64 9.12
CA LYS A 22 2.32 -8.94 9.76
C LYS A 22 3.11 -8.86 11.05
N LYS A 23 4.13 -7.99 11.11
CA LYS A 23 4.91 -7.77 12.35
C LYS A 23 4.03 -7.17 13.45
N VAL A 24 3.21 -6.17 13.12
CA VAL A 24 2.25 -5.56 14.07
C VAL A 24 1.19 -6.56 14.53
N GLU A 25 0.66 -7.38 13.63
CA GLU A 25 -0.29 -8.44 13.96
C GLU A 25 0.33 -9.52 14.86
N LYS A 26 1.61 -9.86 14.66
CA LYS A 26 2.33 -10.78 15.54
C LYS A 26 2.45 -10.19 16.96
N LEU A 27 2.79 -8.90 17.08
CA LEU A 27 2.81 -8.21 18.38
C LEU A 27 1.43 -8.24 19.05
N ALA A 28 0.37 -7.99 18.28
CA ALA A 28 -1.00 -7.99 18.79
C ALA A 28 -1.49 -9.33 19.35
N ARG A 29 -0.80 -10.45 19.08
CA ARG A 29 -1.10 -11.76 19.67
C ARG A 29 -0.55 -11.90 21.10
N MET A 30 0.37 -11.04 21.51
CA MET A 30 0.86 -11.01 22.89
C MET A 30 -0.18 -10.35 23.80
N LYS A 31 -0.46 -10.94 24.96
CA LYS A 31 -1.49 -10.46 25.89
C LYS A 31 -1.29 -8.98 26.30
N SER A 32 -0.05 -8.56 26.49
CA SER A 32 0.30 -7.17 26.84
C SER A 32 0.24 -6.18 25.68
N CYS A 33 0.17 -6.66 24.43
CA CYS A 33 0.30 -5.84 23.23
C CYS A 33 -0.94 -5.84 22.31
N VAL A 34 -2.08 -6.32 22.79
CA VAL A 34 -3.33 -6.42 22.00
C VAL A 34 -3.73 -5.09 21.35
N ALA A 35 -3.43 -3.96 22.02
CA ALA A 35 -3.69 -2.61 21.50
C ALA A 35 -3.00 -2.32 20.15
N ALA A 36 -1.88 -3.00 19.83
CA ALA A 36 -1.20 -2.87 18.55
C ALA A 36 -2.10 -3.25 17.35
N LYS A 37 -3.09 -4.14 17.55
CA LYS A 37 -4.00 -4.58 16.48
C LYS A 37 -4.74 -3.43 15.83
N ALA A 38 -5.17 -2.46 16.63
CA ALA A 38 -5.89 -1.28 16.15
C ALA A 38 -5.03 -0.44 15.18
N TRP A 39 -3.71 -0.46 15.35
CA TRP A 39 -2.76 0.33 14.59
C TRP A 39 -2.30 -0.32 13.28
N SER A 40 -2.40 -1.65 13.14
CA SER A 40 -1.90 -2.39 11.95
C SER A 40 -2.32 -1.77 10.61
N ARG A 41 -3.61 -1.46 10.44
CA ARG A 41 -4.12 -0.83 9.21
C ARG A 41 -3.59 0.59 9.00
N SER A 42 -3.51 1.38 10.06
CA SER A 42 -3.00 2.77 9.96
C SER A 42 -1.52 2.78 9.58
N VAL A 43 -0.71 1.91 10.18
CA VAL A 43 0.71 1.76 9.86
C VAL A 43 0.90 1.32 8.40
N SER A 44 0.10 0.35 7.94
CA SER A 44 0.10 -0.10 6.54
C SER A 44 -0.24 1.04 5.57
N ASN A 45 -1.33 1.77 5.85
CA ASN A 45 -1.78 2.89 5.03
C ASN A 45 -0.77 4.04 5.03
N HIS A 46 -0.10 4.29 6.16
CA HIS A 46 0.96 5.30 6.25
C HIS A 46 2.10 4.98 5.29
N MET A 47 2.49 3.72 5.16
CA MET A 47 3.51 3.29 4.19
C MET A 47 3.12 3.63 2.74
N TYR A 48 1.84 3.43 2.39
CA TYR A 48 1.32 3.84 1.08
C TYR A 48 1.31 5.35 0.90
N TRP A 49 0.95 6.10 1.95
CA TRP A 49 0.96 7.55 1.93
C TRP A 49 2.38 8.13 1.83
N VAL A 50 3.38 7.53 2.48
CA VAL A 50 4.80 7.92 2.36
C VAL A 50 5.23 7.93 0.89
N ALA A 51 4.96 6.83 0.17
CA ALA A 51 5.29 6.71 -1.25
C ALA A 51 4.47 7.71 -2.10
N ALA A 52 3.14 7.70 -1.93
CA ALA A 52 2.25 8.52 -2.76
C ALA A 52 2.42 10.04 -2.56
N SER A 53 2.84 10.46 -1.36
CA SER A 53 3.07 11.88 -1.04
C SER A 53 4.49 12.37 -1.37
N THR A 54 5.35 11.50 -1.92
CA THR A 54 6.75 11.83 -2.26
C THR A 54 7.01 11.49 -3.73
N PRO A 55 6.36 12.22 -4.67
CA PRO A 55 6.34 11.85 -6.09
C PRO A 55 7.72 11.92 -6.77
N ASP A 56 8.64 12.71 -6.21
CA ASP A 56 10.03 12.84 -6.65
C ASP A 56 10.93 11.67 -6.21
N GLY A 57 10.42 10.75 -5.39
CA GLY A 57 11.18 9.59 -4.95
C GLY A 57 12.27 9.90 -3.91
N ASN A 58 12.25 11.08 -3.27
CA ASN A 58 13.29 11.44 -2.30
C ASN A 58 13.28 10.50 -1.08
N GLY A 59 14.26 9.60 -1.03
CA GLY A 59 14.34 8.56 0.00
C GLY A 59 14.47 9.11 1.43
N ASP A 60 15.16 10.24 1.64
CA ASP A 60 15.30 10.82 2.97
C ASP A 60 14.00 11.47 3.46
N MET A 61 13.26 12.13 2.55
CA MET A 61 11.90 12.60 2.82
C MET A 61 10.96 11.42 3.11
N MET A 62 11.04 10.33 2.35
CA MET A 62 10.26 9.12 2.60
C MET A 62 10.56 8.52 3.99
N LEU A 63 11.84 8.44 4.36
CA LEU A 63 12.24 7.97 5.69
C LEU A 63 11.72 8.90 6.79
N ALA A 64 11.86 10.21 6.63
CA ALA A 64 11.37 11.19 7.61
C ALA A 64 9.86 11.04 7.85
N LYS A 65 9.08 10.94 6.77
CA LYS A 65 7.63 10.67 6.83
C LYS A 65 7.32 9.31 7.46
N TRP A 66 8.11 8.27 7.16
CA TRP A 66 7.89 6.96 7.76
C TRP A 66 8.12 6.99 9.28
N LEU A 67 9.26 7.52 9.73
CA LEU A 67 9.60 7.59 11.15
C LEU A 67 8.61 8.44 11.95
N SER A 68 7.97 9.42 11.30
CA SER A 68 6.90 10.23 11.89
C SER A 68 5.75 9.38 12.48
N VAL A 69 5.53 8.16 11.97
CA VAL A 69 4.49 7.25 12.49
C VAL A 69 4.75 6.85 13.95
N ALA A 70 6.02 6.78 14.38
CA ALA A 70 6.36 6.44 15.77
C ALA A 70 5.87 7.50 16.76
N ASN A 71 5.90 8.78 16.36
CA ASN A 71 5.36 9.88 17.12
C ASN A 71 3.83 9.93 16.99
N HIS A 72 3.32 9.76 15.77
CA HIS A 72 1.90 9.85 15.48
C HIS A 72 1.08 8.85 16.30
N ILE A 73 1.50 7.58 16.44
CA ILE A 73 0.76 6.58 17.25
C ILE A 73 0.67 6.92 18.75
N GLN A 74 1.48 7.87 19.22
CA GLN A 74 1.51 8.39 20.58
C GLN A 74 0.83 9.78 20.69
N ASN A 75 0.12 10.21 19.64
CA ASN A 75 -0.47 11.55 19.52
C ASN A 75 0.54 12.71 19.49
N VAL A 76 1.78 12.43 19.08
CA VAL A 76 2.81 13.45 18.91
C VAL A 76 2.87 13.80 17.43
N HIS A 77 2.49 15.02 17.08
CA HIS A 77 2.37 15.49 15.68
C HIS A 77 3.47 16.45 15.27
N GLU A 78 4.36 16.81 16.20
CA GLU A 78 5.59 17.54 15.96
C GLU A 78 6.78 16.59 16.07
N HIS A 79 7.79 16.77 15.23
CA HIS A 79 8.86 15.81 15.04
C HIS A 79 10.21 16.49 15.03
N ASP A 80 11.20 15.83 15.61
CA ASP A 80 12.61 16.20 15.50
C ASP A 80 13.17 15.79 14.13
N SER A 81 12.62 16.37 13.08
CA SER A 81 13.02 16.14 11.69
C SER A 81 12.97 17.46 10.94
N GLN A 82 14.10 17.86 10.37
CA GLN A 82 14.16 19.05 9.53
C GLN A 82 13.38 18.89 8.22
N LEU A 83 13.32 17.67 7.68
CA LEU A 83 12.60 17.37 6.43
C LEU A 83 11.09 17.26 6.63
N PHE A 84 10.66 16.70 7.77
CA PHE A 84 9.25 16.49 8.07
C PHE A 84 8.95 16.86 9.54
N PRO A 85 8.91 18.16 9.89
CA PRO A 85 8.82 18.61 11.28
C PRO A 85 7.42 18.46 11.89
N LYS A 86 6.37 18.29 11.09
CA LYS A 86 5.00 18.13 11.57
C LYS A 86 4.11 17.34 10.62
N CYS A 87 3.08 16.69 11.17
CA CYS A 87 2.04 16.00 10.39
C CYS A 87 1.29 16.97 9.43
N LEU A 88 0.83 16.45 8.28
CA LEU A 88 0.13 17.22 7.24
C LEU A 88 -1.40 17.19 7.35
N HIS A 89 -1.93 16.97 8.54
CA HIS A 89 -3.36 17.01 8.80
C HIS A 89 -3.67 17.87 10.03
N GLY A 90 -4.87 18.45 10.05
CA GLY A 90 -5.39 19.14 11.22
C GLY A 90 -5.77 18.17 12.34
N PRO A 91 -6.35 18.66 13.44
CA PRO A 91 -6.89 17.82 14.51
C PRO A 91 -7.84 16.76 13.94
N LEU A 92 -7.71 15.52 14.41
CA LEU A 92 -8.64 14.46 14.05
C LEU A 92 -9.95 14.66 14.83
N ASP A 93 -11.07 14.70 14.12
CA ASP A 93 -12.39 14.76 14.73
C ASP A 93 -12.66 13.50 15.59
N GLU A 94 -13.48 13.64 16.63
CA GLU A 94 -13.80 12.52 17.53
C GLU A 94 -14.47 11.34 16.79
N SER A 95 -15.17 11.61 15.70
CA SER A 95 -15.76 10.62 14.79
C SER A 95 -14.72 9.77 14.05
N ASP A 96 -13.56 10.35 13.74
CA ASP A 96 -12.43 9.69 13.07
C ASP A 96 -11.47 9.02 14.08
N ARG A 97 -11.48 9.47 15.34
CA ARG A 97 -10.64 8.95 16.42
C ARG A 97 -11.21 7.67 17.06
N LYS A 98 -11.31 6.60 16.27
CA LYS A 98 -11.84 5.29 16.71
C LYS A 98 -10.86 4.44 17.53
N LYS A 99 -9.63 4.93 17.77
CA LYS A 99 -8.53 4.16 18.36
C LYS A 99 -7.86 4.95 19.48
N LYS A 100 -7.45 4.26 20.54
CA LYS A 100 -6.67 4.85 21.64
C LYS A 100 -5.21 4.99 21.23
N TRP A 101 -4.63 6.14 21.51
CA TRP A 101 -3.19 6.39 21.41
C TRP A 101 -2.41 5.42 22.30
N LEU A 102 -1.23 5.00 21.85
CA LEU A 102 -0.33 4.24 22.68
C LEU A 102 0.33 5.18 23.68
N LYS A 103 0.43 4.73 24.93
CA LYS A 103 1.11 5.50 25.97
C LYS A 103 2.62 5.27 25.87
N PRO A 104 3.45 6.32 25.95
CA PRO A 104 4.90 6.17 26.04
C PRO A 104 5.30 5.23 27.17
N SER A 105 6.45 4.56 27.01
CA SER A 105 7.04 3.63 28.01
C SER A 105 6.15 2.45 28.42
N THR A 106 5.14 2.13 27.62
CA THR A 106 4.40 0.86 27.74
C THR A 106 5.04 -0.19 26.84
N GLU A 107 4.99 -1.47 27.25
CA GLU A 107 5.57 -2.58 26.48
C GLU A 107 5.07 -2.60 25.02
N VAL A 108 3.78 -2.32 24.80
CA VAL A 108 3.20 -2.25 23.45
C VAL A 108 3.78 -1.11 22.63
N CYS A 109 4.06 0.03 23.24
CA CYS A 109 4.62 1.19 22.56
C CYS A 109 6.09 0.95 22.20
N GLU A 110 6.89 0.43 23.12
CA GLU A 110 8.29 0.10 22.88
C GLU A 110 8.45 -0.93 21.76
N LYS A 111 7.68 -2.02 21.81
CA LYS A 111 7.71 -3.04 20.74
C LYS A 111 7.20 -2.51 19.40
N MET A 112 6.22 -1.60 19.40
CA MET A 112 5.79 -0.93 18.17
C MET A 112 6.91 -0.04 17.61
N MET A 113 7.63 0.70 18.46
CA MET A 113 8.79 1.48 18.05
C MET A 113 9.87 0.59 17.46
N ASP A 114 10.21 -0.55 18.07
CA ASP A 114 11.19 -1.51 17.53
C ASP A 114 10.83 -1.99 16.11
N VAL A 115 9.54 -2.21 15.84
CA VAL A 115 9.07 -2.60 14.50
C VAL A 115 9.23 -1.45 13.51
N ILE A 116 8.84 -0.23 13.90
CA ILE A 116 8.83 0.96 13.04
C ILE A 116 10.25 1.43 12.73
N THR A 117 11.13 1.46 13.73
CA THR A 117 12.51 1.96 13.63
C THR A 117 13.50 0.87 13.21
N ASN A 118 13.04 -0.31 12.84
CA ASN A 118 13.90 -1.37 12.34
C ASN A 118 14.73 -0.91 11.12
N LYS A 119 16.06 -1.05 11.19
CA LYS A 119 16.99 -0.55 10.16
C LYS A 119 16.69 -1.07 8.74
N MET A 120 16.33 -2.34 8.59
CA MET A 120 15.98 -2.88 7.27
C MET A 120 14.71 -2.24 6.72
N LEU A 121 13.70 -2.06 7.59
CA LEU A 121 12.46 -1.40 7.20
C LEU A 121 12.69 0.08 6.82
N GLN A 122 13.60 0.77 7.52
CA GLN A 122 13.99 2.13 7.16
C GLN A 122 14.63 2.17 5.76
N ASN A 123 15.54 1.24 5.45
CA ASN A 123 16.15 1.15 4.13
C ASN A 123 15.11 0.84 3.04
N ASP A 124 14.18 -0.07 3.32
CA ASP A 124 13.06 -0.37 2.41
C ASP A 124 12.16 0.86 2.20
N ALA A 125 11.90 1.64 3.25
CA ALA A 125 11.09 2.84 3.19
C ALA A 125 11.70 3.93 2.30
N LYS A 126 13.04 4.03 2.23
CA LYS A 126 13.76 4.96 1.34
C LYS A 126 13.60 4.60 -0.14
N GLN A 127 13.28 3.35 -0.45
CA GLN A 127 13.27 2.83 -1.81
C GLN A 127 11.85 2.57 -2.34
N LEU A 128 10.81 3.01 -1.62
CA LEU A 128 9.43 2.80 -2.05
C LEU A 128 9.16 3.47 -3.41
N SER A 129 8.56 2.74 -4.36
CA SER A 129 8.16 3.35 -5.63
C SER A 129 7.01 4.34 -5.45
N PRO A 130 7.16 5.61 -5.88
CA PRO A 130 6.09 6.60 -5.80
C PRO A 130 5.09 6.52 -6.97
N VAL A 131 5.49 5.93 -8.10
CA VAL A 131 4.76 6.04 -9.38
C VAL A 131 3.94 4.78 -9.71
N ARG A 132 4.34 3.59 -9.25
CA ARG A 132 3.80 2.33 -9.78
C ARG A 132 3.42 1.33 -8.67
N GLN A 133 2.12 1.19 -8.45
CA GLN A 133 1.57 0.01 -7.74
C GLN A 133 1.33 -1.15 -8.71
N THR A 134 1.39 -2.38 -8.19
CA THR A 134 1.22 -3.66 -8.91
C THR A 134 -0.09 -3.81 -9.69
N SER A 135 -1.00 -2.85 -9.61
CA SER A 135 -2.31 -2.83 -10.28
C SER A 135 -2.26 -3.22 -11.78
N ASN A 136 -1.24 -2.78 -12.53
CA ASN A 136 -1.12 -3.12 -13.95
C ASN A 136 -0.73 -4.58 -14.17
N VAL A 137 0.27 -5.08 -13.42
CA VAL A 137 0.69 -6.49 -13.47
C VAL A 137 -0.45 -7.40 -12.99
N GLU A 138 -1.14 -7.01 -11.92
CA GLU A 138 -2.32 -7.72 -11.42
C GLU A 138 -3.47 -7.71 -12.45
N GLY A 139 -3.68 -6.60 -13.15
CA GLY A 139 -4.66 -6.50 -14.23
C GLY A 139 -4.34 -7.41 -15.42
N PHE A 140 -3.05 -7.62 -15.72
CA PHE A 140 -2.63 -8.50 -16.81
C PHE A 140 -2.82 -9.99 -16.49
N HIS A 141 -3.18 -10.37 -15.25
CA HIS A 141 -3.59 -11.75 -14.92
C HIS A 141 -4.82 -12.22 -15.71
N ILE A 142 -5.53 -11.33 -16.42
CA ILE A 142 -6.53 -11.71 -17.44
C ILE A 142 -5.98 -12.70 -18.47
N VAL A 143 -4.67 -12.75 -18.67
CA VAL A 143 -3.98 -13.76 -19.48
C VAL A 143 -4.41 -15.18 -19.12
N ILE A 144 -4.76 -15.48 -17.86
CA ILE A 144 -5.20 -16.82 -17.44
C ILE A 144 -6.56 -17.20 -18.05
N HIS A 145 -7.44 -16.24 -18.34
CA HIS A 145 -8.72 -16.51 -19.02
C HIS A 145 -8.50 -16.90 -20.48
N PHE A 146 -7.48 -16.31 -21.12
CA PHE A 146 -7.12 -16.61 -22.49
C PHE A 146 -6.22 -17.84 -22.56
N ALA A 147 -5.18 -17.96 -21.77
CA ALA A 147 -4.22 -19.07 -21.77
C ALA A 147 -4.12 -19.70 -20.36
N PRO A 148 -5.12 -20.51 -19.95
CA PRO A 148 -5.10 -21.16 -18.64
C PRO A 148 -3.95 -22.17 -18.54
N LYS A 149 -3.24 -22.16 -17.40
CA LYS A 149 -2.10 -23.05 -17.14
C LYS A 149 -2.46 -24.53 -17.13
N SER A 150 -3.72 -24.85 -16.85
CA SER A 150 -4.24 -26.23 -16.78
C SER A 150 -4.52 -26.86 -18.14
N THR A 151 -4.35 -26.12 -19.24
CA THR A 151 -4.67 -26.59 -20.58
C THR A 151 -3.42 -26.56 -21.46
N HIS A 152 -3.14 -27.67 -22.12
CA HIS A 152 -2.04 -27.74 -23.08
C HIS A 152 -2.46 -27.08 -24.41
N PHE A 153 -1.61 -26.23 -24.95
CA PHE A 153 -1.79 -25.60 -26.26
C PHE A 153 -0.59 -25.90 -27.15
N SER A 154 -0.82 -26.05 -28.45
CA SER A 154 0.28 -26.04 -29.41
C SER A 154 0.96 -24.66 -29.41
N TYR A 155 2.22 -24.60 -29.84
CA TYR A 155 3.00 -23.36 -29.87
C TYR A 155 2.26 -22.20 -30.55
N ARG A 156 1.72 -22.43 -31.75
CA ARG A 156 0.98 -21.40 -32.51
C ARG A 156 -0.27 -20.93 -31.76
N THR A 157 -1.03 -21.86 -31.19
CA THR A 157 -2.24 -21.53 -30.41
C THR A 157 -1.89 -20.73 -29.14
N MET A 158 -0.81 -21.07 -28.46
CA MET A 158 -0.34 -20.32 -27.29
C MET A 158 -0.04 -18.86 -27.68
N ILE A 159 0.74 -18.65 -28.74
CA ILE A 159 1.08 -17.31 -29.22
C ILE A 159 -0.17 -16.49 -29.54
N SER A 160 -1.11 -17.02 -30.32
CA SER A 160 -2.35 -16.30 -30.66
C SER A 160 -3.16 -15.92 -29.42
N ARG A 161 -3.23 -16.79 -28.41
CA ARG A 161 -4.00 -16.53 -27.19
C ARG A 161 -3.32 -15.50 -26.28
N LEU A 162 -2.00 -15.51 -26.20
CA LEU A 162 -1.23 -14.49 -25.50
C LEU A 162 -1.37 -13.12 -26.18
N GLN A 163 -1.34 -13.07 -27.51
CA GLN A 163 -1.58 -11.84 -28.27
C GLN A 163 -2.99 -11.30 -28.03
N LEU A 164 -4.01 -12.16 -28.03
CA LEU A 164 -5.38 -11.75 -27.74
C LEU A 164 -5.54 -11.21 -26.31
N ALA A 165 -4.88 -11.84 -25.32
CA ALA A 165 -4.85 -11.34 -23.96
C ALA A 165 -4.20 -9.95 -23.85
N ALA A 166 -3.10 -9.71 -24.58
CA ALA A 166 -2.43 -8.42 -24.66
C ALA A 166 -3.33 -7.35 -25.28
N LEU A 167 -3.99 -7.65 -26.41
CA LEU A 167 -4.95 -6.73 -27.04
C LEU A 167 -6.10 -6.39 -26.09
N HIS A 168 -6.72 -7.41 -25.48
CA HIS A 168 -7.80 -7.20 -24.51
C HIS A 168 -7.34 -6.35 -23.33
N TYR A 169 -6.15 -6.61 -22.78
CA TYR A 169 -5.60 -5.81 -21.69
C TYR A 169 -5.36 -4.37 -22.11
N ASN A 170 -4.69 -4.13 -23.24
CA ASN A 170 -4.37 -2.78 -23.72
C ASN A 170 -5.65 -1.95 -23.94
N GLU A 171 -6.70 -2.56 -24.49
CA GLU A 171 -8.00 -1.90 -24.67
C GLU A 171 -8.67 -1.52 -23.34
N ASN A 172 -8.42 -2.31 -22.28
CA ASN A 172 -9.14 -2.15 -21.01
C ASN A 172 -8.33 -1.51 -19.86
N ALA A 173 -7.00 -1.49 -19.94
CA ALA A 173 -6.11 -1.07 -18.86
C ALA A 173 -6.16 0.43 -18.57
N SER A 174 -6.42 1.24 -19.60
CA SER A 174 -6.44 2.71 -19.52
C SER A 174 -7.85 3.30 -19.57
N ARG A 175 -8.88 2.51 -19.27
CA ARG A 175 -10.27 3.00 -19.30
C ARG A 175 -10.46 4.17 -18.33
N PRO A 176 -11.07 5.27 -18.79
CA PRO A 176 -11.35 6.40 -17.91
C PRO A 176 -12.34 6.01 -16.82
N GLN A 177 -12.20 6.65 -15.67
CA GLN A 177 -13.16 6.50 -14.58
C GLN A 177 -14.50 7.11 -14.98
N ALA A 178 -15.58 6.35 -14.77
CA ALA A 178 -16.94 6.81 -15.04
C ALA A 178 -17.29 8.00 -14.14
N THR A 179 -18.04 8.95 -14.68
CA THR A 179 -18.54 10.13 -13.96
C THR A 179 -20.05 10.01 -13.73
N THR A 180 -20.56 10.72 -12.71
CA THR A 180 -22.00 10.95 -12.53
C THR A 180 -22.49 11.98 -13.56
N LYS A 181 -23.81 12.20 -13.64
CA LYS A 181 -24.39 13.27 -14.46
C LYS A 181 -23.83 14.66 -14.10
N ASP A 182 -23.44 14.83 -12.84
CA ASP A 182 -22.85 16.07 -12.30
C ASP A 182 -21.32 16.14 -12.46
N GLY A 183 -20.71 15.22 -13.22
CA GLY A 183 -19.26 15.22 -13.49
C GLY A 183 -18.37 14.64 -12.38
N GLN A 184 -18.94 14.13 -11.28
CA GLN A 184 -18.13 13.58 -10.18
C GLN A 184 -17.66 12.15 -10.47
N GLN A 185 -16.42 11.82 -10.12
CA GLN A 185 -15.85 10.49 -10.30
C GLN A 185 -16.59 9.43 -9.48
N ARG A 186 -17.01 8.35 -10.15
CA ARG A 186 -17.74 7.24 -9.51
C ARG A 186 -16.78 6.23 -8.89
N ASN A 187 -16.97 5.96 -7.61
CA ASN A 187 -16.24 4.94 -6.86
C ASN A 187 -17.21 3.87 -6.34
N THR A 188 -16.71 2.65 -6.15
CA THR A 188 -17.46 1.55 -5.55
C THR A 188 -16.64 0.88 -4.45
N LEU A 189 -17.33 0.33 -3.45
CA LEU A 189 -16.69 -0.45 -2.38
C LEU A 189 -16.65 -1.92 -2.81
N LYS A 190 -15.44 -2.48 -2.87
CA LYS A 190 -15.22 -3.91 -3.04
C LYS A 190 -14.83 -4.52 -1.70
N PHE A 191 -15.27 -5.74 -1.44
CA PHE A 191 -14.93 -6.52 -0.25
C PHE A 191 -14.15 -7.77 -0.67
N PRO A 192 -12.83 -7.68 -0.93
CA PRO A 192 -12.05 -8.84 -1.33
C PRO A 192 -12.00 -9.87 -0.21
N LYS A 193 -12.18 -11.17 -0.55
CA LYS A 193 -12.17 -12.27 0.43
C LYS A 193 -10.92 -12.25 1.33
N TYR A 194 -9.75 -11.95 0.77
CA TYR A 194 -8.48 -11.93 1.50
C TYR A 194 -8.34 -10.77 2.51
N LYS A 195 -9.29 -9.82 2.53
CA LYS A 195 -9.30 -8.68 3.48
C LYS A 195 -10.24 -8.90 4.67
N GLU A 196 -10.76 -10.12 4.86
CA GLU A 196 -11.53 -10.51 6.06
C GLU A 196 -12.65 -9.51 6.42
N GLY A 197 -13.45 -9.12 5.43
CA GLY A 197 -14.58 -8.18 5.61
C GLY A 197 -14.23 -6.70 5.48
N GLN A 198 -12.95 -6.33 5.25
CA GLN A 198 -12.59 -4.93 5.01
C GLN A 198 -12.83 -4.50 3.55
N ALA A 199 -13.39 -3.30 3.39
CA ALA A 199 -13.64 -2.70 2.09
C ALA A 199 -12.37 -2.07 1.47
N THR A 200 -12.31 -2.07 0.14
CA THR A 200 -11.38 -1.30 -0.69
C THR A 200 -12.18 -0.44 -1.65
N VAL A 201 -11.81 0.83 -1.78
CA VAL A 201 -12.40 1.74 -2.77
C VAL A 201 -11.82 1.39 -4.13
N SER A 202 -12.68 1.18 -5.13
CA SER A 202 -12.32 0.85 -6.50
C SER A 202 -12.99 1.83 -7.46
N ARG A 203 -12.28 2.25 -8.50
CA ARG A 203 -12.84 3.11 -9.55
C ARG A 203 -13.88 2.34 -10.35
N VAL A 204 -15.01 2.97 -10.65
CA VAL A 204 -15.96 2.46 -11.65
C VAL A 204 -15.45 2.91 -13.01
N LEU A 205 -15.21 1.99 -13.93
CA LEU A 205 -14.72 2.31 -15.28
C LEU A 205 -15.89 2.57 -16.22
N HIS A 206 -15.72 3.46 -17.20
CA HIS A 206 -16.74 3.75 -18.21
C HIS A 206 -17.08 2.49 -19.00
N LEU A 207 -18.36 2.14 -19.16
CA LEU A 207 -18.78 1.01 -19.99
C LEU A 207 -18.51 1.33 -21.48
N LEU A 208 -18.10 0.31 -22.23
CA LEU A 208 -18.07 0.34 -23.70
C LEU A 208 -19.49 0.14 -24.24
#